data_AF-A0A973MHE4-F1
#
_entry.id   AF-A0A973MHE4-F1
#
_cell.length_a   1.000
_cell.length_b   1.000
_cell.length_c   1.000
_cell.angle_alpha   90.00
_cell.angle_beta   90.00
_cell.angle_gamma   90.00
#
_symmetry.space_group_name_H-M   'P 1'
#
loop_
_entity.id
_entity.type
_entity.pdbx_description
1 polymer ?
#
loop_
_entity_poly.entity_id
_entity_poly.type
_entity_poly.pdbx_seq_one_letter_code
_entity_poly.pdbx_strand_id
1 'polypeptide(L)'
;LAALRDLHAVVADDIVAGRSPADVLDRDPLPEVLRGHPAAVLPYLVMREGFVQRVHDQRTGYWKADGAGADPVSRIQWAAALDLLAGGRGEAFAAAGEQLLARGEPAVALRVIDGALLSHPDDPPLAELRGRILHALVERHQLFSPFRFAYYEGLAGLTVEPAG
;
A
#
# COMPACT_ATOMS: atom_id res chain seq x y z
N LEU A 1 12.28 3.04 22.55
CA LEU A 1 11.59 4.32 22.83
C LEU A 1 12.27 5.52 22.16
N ALA A 2 13.58 5.74 22.33
CA ALA A 2 14.29 6.84 21.65
C ALA A 2 14.08 6.85 20.12
N ALA A 3 14.30 5.71 19.46
CA ALA A 3 14.08 5.58 18.01
C ALA A 3 12.67 5.97 17.53
N LEU A 4 11.62 5.68 18.32
CA LEU A 4 10.24 6.07 17.96
C LEU A 4 9.96 7.55 18.22
N ARG A 5 10.66 8.18 19.19
CA ARG A 5 10.60 9.64 19.37
C ARG A 5 11.25 10.37 18.20
N ASP A 6 12.39 9.86 17.75
CA ASP A 6 13.09 10.41 16.57
C ASP A 6 12.20 10.28 15.33
N LEU A 7 11.61 9.09 15.11
CA LEU A 7 10.67 8.86 14.01
C LEU A 7 9.45 9.79 14.11
N HIS A 8 8.91 10.01 15.31
CA HIS A 8 7.80 10.94 15.51
C HIS A 8 8.17 12.39 15.12
N ALA A 9 9.38 12.84 15.45
CA ALA A 9 9.86 14.16 15.04
C ALA A 9 9.99 14.27 13.51
N VAL A 10 10.59 13.25 12.86
CA VAL A 10 10.67 13.19 11.39
C VAL A 10 9.29 13.25 10.74
N VAL A 11 8.33 12.45 11.23
CA VAL A 11 6.96 12.45 10.69
C VAL A 11 6.29 13.81 10.89
N ALA A 12 6.51 14.47 12.04
CA ALA A 12 5.96 15.79 12.31
C ALA A 12 6.47 16.85 11.33
N ASP A 13 7.78 16.87 11.06
CA ASP A 13 8.40 17.80 10.12
C ASP A 13 7.95 17.51 8.68
N ASP A 14 7.81 16.23 8.33
CA ASP A 14 7.33 15.80 7.02
C ASP A 14 5.86 16.20 6.77
N ILE A 15 5.01 16.13 7.79
CA ILE A 15 3.63 16.62 7.71
C ILE A 15 3.60 18.13 7.45
N VAL A 16 4.43 18.91 8.16
CA VAL A 16 4.53 20.37 7.93
C VAL A 16 5.00 20.67 6.50
N ALA A 17 5.86 19.81 5.95
CA ALA A 17 6.30 19.89 4.56
C ALA A 17 5.29 19.35 3.53
N GLY A 18 4.09 18.93 3.95
CA GLY A 18 3.04 18.44 3.08
C GLY A 18 3.25 17.03 2.53
N ARG A 19 4.15 16.23 3.12
CA ARG A 19 4.44 14.87 2.66
C ARG A 19 3.34 13.89 3.08
N SER A 20 3.01 12.98 2.17
CA SER A 20 2.13 11.84 2.45
C SER A 20 2.85 10.79 3.29
N PRO A 21 2.15 9.86 3.96
CA PRO A 21 2.79 8.75 4.66
C PRO A 21 3.74 7.92 3.77
N ALA A 22 3.40 7.76 2.48
CA ALA A 22 4.24 7.05 1.54
C ALA A 22 5.57 7.78 1.31
N ASP A 23 5.54 9.10 1.12
CA ASP A 23 6.76 9.91 0.95
C ASP A 23 7.67 9.84 2.19
N VAL A 24 7.09 9.80 3.40
CA VAL A 24 7.86 9.60 4.64
C VAL A 24 8.51 8.22 4.66
N LEU A 25 7.81 7.20 4.16
CA LEU A 25 8.31 5.83 4.15
C LEU A 25 9.39 5.61 3.08
N ASP A 26 9.32 6.29 1.94
CA ASP A 26 10.32 6.19 0.88
C ASP A 26 11.66 6.85 1.25
N ARG A 27 11.64 7.77 2.22
CA ARG A 27 12.85 8.40 2.78
C ARG A 27 13.66 7.49 3.71
N ASP A 28 13.14 6.31 4.02
CA ASP A 28 13.76 5.31 4.90
C ASP A 28 14.42 5.88 6.18
N PRO A 29 13.68 6.65 7.03
CA PRO A 29 14.24 7.18 8.24
C PRO A 29 14.65 6.03 9.17
N LEU A 30 15.95 5.95 9.39
CA LEU A 30 16.60 5.04 10.32
C LEU A 30 17.28 5.86 11.43
N PRO A 31 16.74 5.87 12.66
CA PRO A 31 17.30 6.60 13.77
C PRO A 31 18.74 6.18 14.08
N GLU A 32 19.62 7.16 14.30
CA GLU A 32 21.05 6.93 14.58
C GLU A 32 21.27 6.05 15.83
N VAL A 33 20.39 6.15 16.82
CA VAL A 33 20.42 5.33 18.04
C VAL A 33 20.36 3.81 17.75
N LEU A 34 19.84 3.39 16.59
CA LEU A 34 19.80 1.98 16.20
C LEU A 34 21.16 1.42 15.80
N ARG A 35 22.15 2.25 15.43
CA ARG A 35 23.50 1.76 15.07
C ARG A 35 24.17 1.05 16.25
N GLY A 36 23.92 1.49 17.48
CA GLY A 36 24.41 0.84 18.69
C GLY A 36 23.57 -0.36 19.16
N HIS A 37 22.45 -0.65 18.50
CA HIS A 37 21.49 -1.67 18.92
C HIS A 37 20.98 -2.53 17.74
N PRO A 38 21.84 -3.36 17.10
CA PRO A 38 21.44 -4.16 15.94
C PRO A 38 20.20 -5.04 16.16
N ALA A 39 20.06 -5.61 17.38
CA ALA A 39 18.90 -6.42 17.74
C ALA A 39 17.56 -5.65 17.74
N ALA A 40 17.59 -4.31 17.81
CA ALA A 40 16.41 -3.46 17.79
C ALA A 40 15.98 -3.03 16.37
N VAL A 41 16.80 -3.30 15.34
CA VAL A 41 16.52 -2.89 13.96
C VAL A 41 15.27 -3.57 13.42
N LEU A 42 15.18 -4.89 13.52
CA LEU A 42 14.02 -5.62 13.00
C LEU A 42 12.71 -5.24 13.72
N PRO A 43 12.64 -5.19 15.06
CA PRO A 43 11.48 -4.66 15.76
C PRO A 43 11.10 -3.24 15.34
N TYR A 44 12.09 -2.36 15.13
CA TYR A 44 11.85 -1.02 14.62
C TYR A 44 11.20 -1.03 13.24
N LEU A 45 11.75 -1.80 12.29
CA LEU A 45 11.22 -1.88 10.93
C LEU A 45 9.78 -2.41 10.89
N VAL A 46 9.47 -3.42 11.71
CA VAL A 46 8.10 -3.96 11.84
C VAL A 46 7.11 -2.90 12.35
N MET A 47 7.54 -2.05 13.30
CA MET A 47 6.67 -1.02 13.89
C MET A 47 6.62 0.28 13.08
N ARG A 48 7.68 0.61 12.35
CA ARG A 48 7.92 1.90 11.70
C ARG A 48 6.74 2.33 10.84
N GLU A 49 6.26 1.45 9.99
CA GLU A 49 5.22 1.80 9.04
C GLU A 49 3.88 2.12 9.70
N GLY A 50 3.42 1.24 10.60
CA GLY A 50 2.19 1.49 11.35
C GLY A 50 2.30 2.72 12.25
N PHE A 51 3.50 3.01 12.76
CA PHE A 51 3.77 4.22 13.53
C PHE A 51 3.66 5.49 12.67
N VAL A 52 4.29 5.52 11.49
CA VAL A 52 4.19 6.65 10.54
C VAL A 52 2.74 6.91 10.17
N GLN A 53 1.99 5.89 9.76
CA GLN A 53 0.58 6.02 9.39
C GLN A 53 -0.25 6.60 10.53
N ARG A 54 -0.09 6.06 11.75
CA ARG A 54 -0.86 6.51 12.92
C ARG A 54 -0.53 7.95 13.31
N VAL A 55 0.75 8.33 13.33
CA VAL A 55 1.13 9.72 13.66
C VAL A 55 0.61 10.69 12.60
N HIS A 56 0.64 10.31 11.32
CA HIS A 56 0.09 11.12 10.24
C HIS A 56 -1.41 11.31 10.37
N ASP A 57 -2.16 10.22 10.57
CA ASP A 57 -3.63 10.27 10.74
C ASP A 57 -4.02 11.10 11.98
N GLN A 58 -3.29 10.95 13.09
CA GLN A 58 -3.56 11.70 14.33
C GLN A 58 -3.32 13.22 14.19
N ARG A 59 -2.41 13.64 13.30
CA ARG A 59 -1.99 15.04 13.19
C ARG A 59 -2.65 15.80 12.04
N THR A 60 -3.02 15.12 10.96
CA THR A 60 -3.59 15.77 9.77
C THR A 60 -5.11 15.78 9.76
N GLY A 61 -5.76 14.84 10.45
CA GLY A 61 -7.22 14.75 10.46
C GLY A 61 -7.80 14.44 9.06
N TYR A 62 -8.99 14.97 8.77
CA TYR A 62 -9.72 14.64 7.53
C TYR A 62 -9.13 15.32 6.28
N TRP A 63 -8.49 16.49 6.42
CA TRP A 63 -8.01 17.31 5.29
C TRP A 63 -6.48 17.28 5.29
N LYS A 64 -5.88 16.61 4.30
CA LYS A 64 -4.43 16.49 4.21
C LYS A 64 -3.84 17.61 3.35
N ALA A 65 -2.59 17.97 3.65
CA ALA A 65 -1.88 19.06 2.99
C ALA A 65 -1.57 18.77 1.51
N ASP A 66 -1.56 17.50 1.11
CA ASP A 66 -1.45 17.04 -0.29
C ASP A 66 -2.78 17.11 -1.05
N GLY A 67 -3.84 17.65 -0.43
CA GLY A 67 -5.19 17.75 -0.98
C GLY A 67 -6.03 16.48 -0.76
N ALA A 68 -5.46 15.39 -0.22
CA ALA A 68 -6.23 14.18 0.03
C ALA A 68 -7.32 14.44 1.09
N GLY A 69 -8.53 13.97 0.78
CA GLY A 69 -9.71 14.14 1.63
C GLY A 69 -10.51 15.42 1.38
N ALA A 70 -9.95 16.44 0.71
CA ALA A 70 -10.68 17.68 0.40
C ALA A 70 -11.85 17.42 -0.56
N ASP A 71 -11.58 16.73 -1.67
CA ASP A 71 -12.59 16.31 -2.64
C ASP A 71 -12.59 14.77 -2.75
N PRO A 72 -13.53 14.07 -2.08
CA PRO A 72 -13.54 12.62 -2.09
C PRO A 72 -13.94 12.09 -3.47
N VAL A 73 -13.04 11.34 -4.10
CA VAL A 73 -13.30 10.61 -5.36
C VAL A 73 -13.77 9.19 -5.02
N SER A 74 -14.97 8.82 -5.49
CA SER A 74 -15.47 7.46 -5.28
C SER A 74 -14.69 6.45 -6.11
N ARG A 75 -14.68 5.18 -5.67
CA ARG A 75 -14.04 4.08 -6.42
C ARG A 75 -14.58 3.94 -7.85
N ILE A 76 -15.89 4.15 -8.03
CA ILE A 76 -16.55 4.06 -9.35
C ILE A 76 -16.10 5.22 -10.26
N GLN A 77 -16.05 6.45 -9.75
CA GLN A 77 -15.56 7.59 -10.53
C GLN A 77 -14.09 7.42 -10.93
N TRP A 78 -13.27 6.90 -10.03
CA TRP A 78 -11.87 6.62 -10.32
C TRP A 78 -11.70 5.51 -11.37
N ALA A 79 -12.47 4.42 -11.27
CA ALA A 79 -12.47 3.34 -12.26
C ALA A 79 -12.90 3.83 -13.65
N ALA A 80 -13.97 4.64 -13.72
CA ALA A 80 -14.43 5.23 -14.97
C ALA A 80 -13.36 6.14 -15.60
N ALA A 81 -12.64 6.93 -14.80
CA ALA A 81 -11.54 7.76 -15.28
C ALA A 81 -10.38 6.91 -15.85
N LEU A 82 -10.00 5.83 -15.18
CA LEU A 82 -8.99 4.90 -15.69
C LEU A 82 -9.44 4.21 -16.98
N ASP A 83 -10.72 3.82 -17.07
CA ASP A 83 -11.26 3.16 -18.25
C ASP A 83 -11.25 4.07 -19.48
N LEU A 84 -11.53 5.36 -19.28
CA LEU A 84 -11.37 6.38 -20.32
C LEU A 84 -9.92 6.46 -20.81
N LEU A 85 -8.93 6.41 -19.90
CA LEU A 85 -7.51 6.40 -20.27
C LEU A 85 -7.10 5.12 -21.01
N ALA A 86 -7.68 3.98 -20.65
CA ALA A 86 -7.48 2.69 -21.33
C ALA A 86 -8.15 2.64 -22.72
N GLY A 87 -9.07 3.57 -23.00
CA GLY A 87 -9.91 3.57 -24.20
C GLY A 87 -11.01 2.52 -24.16
N GLY A 88 -11.51 2.16 -22.97
CA GLY A 88 -12.56 1.16 -22.79
C GLY A 88 -12.10 -0.29 -23.01
N ARG A 89 -10.79 -0.55 -22.92
CA ARG A 89 -10.16 -1.81 -23.32
C ARG A 89 -9.58 -2.56 -22.12
N GLY A 90 -10.19 -3.69 -21.76
CA GLY A 90 -9.72 -4.58 -20.69
C GLY A 90 -8.27 -5.03 -20.90
N GLU A 91 -7.85 -5.28 -22.14
CA GLU A 91 -6.49 -5.72 -22.44
C GLU A 91 -5.42 -4.66 -22.13
N ALA A 92 -5.77 -3.37 -22.17
CA ALA A 92 -4.85 -2.30 -21.79
C ALA A 92 -4.56 -2.30 -20.29
N PHE A 93 -5.59 -2.61 -19.48
CA PHE A 93 -5.44 -2.82 -18.05
C PHE A 93 -4.61 -4.05 -17.73
N ALA A 94 -4.86 -5.16 -18.41
CA ALA A 94 -4.08 -6.39 -18.22
C ALA A 94 -2.59 -6.15 -18.52
N ALA A 95 -2.28 -5.49 -19.64
CA ALA A 95 -0.91 -5.13 -19.99
C ALA A 95 -0.24 -4.22 -18.95
N ALA A 96 -0.95 -3.21 -18.45
CA ALA A 96 -0.44 -2.32 -17.41
C ALA A 96 -0.20 -3.06 -16.09
N GLY A 97 -1.15 -3.91 -15.66
CA GLY A 97 -1.03 -4.70 -14.45
C GLY A 97 0.13 -5.70 -14.48
N GLU A 98 0.37 -6.36 -15.63
CA GLU A 98 1.53 -7.23 -15.83
C GLU A 98 2.85 -6.47 -15.73
N GLN A 99 2.94 -5.29 -16.36
CA GLN A 99 4.14 -4.45 -16.28
C GLN A 99 4.41 -3.98 -14.85
N LEU A 100 3.39 -3.57 -14.11
CA LEU A 100 3.51 -3.16 -12.71
C LEU A 100 3.94 -4.34 -11.83
N LEU A 101 3.37 -5.53 -12.06
CA LEU A 101 3.77 -6.75 -11.34
C LEU A 101 5.23 -7.10 -11.62
N ALA A 102 5.65 -7.06 -12.90
CA ALA A 102 7.03 -7.31 -13.31
C ALA A 102 8.03 -6.29 -12.72
N ARG A 103 7.60 -5.05 -12.50
CA ARG A 103 8.38 -4.00 -11.80
C ARG A 103 8.44 -4.19 -10.28
N GLY A 104 7.77 -5.19 -9.73
CA GLY A 104 7.70 -5.40 -8.28
C GLY A 104 6.76 -4.41 -7.59
N GLU A 105 5.73 -3.92 -8.28
CA GLU A 105 4.74 -2.97 -7.76
C GLU A 105 3.33 -3.60 -7.62
N PRO A 106 3.18 -4.76 -6.97
CA PRO A 106 1.91 -5.50 -6.95
C PRO A 106 0.78 -4.73 -6.24
N ALA A 107 1.07 -3.85 -5.28
CA ALA A 107 0.04 -3.03 -4.63
C ALA A 107 -0.56 -1.98 -5.60
N VAL A 108 0.28 -1.40 -6.46
CA VAL A 108 -0.17 -0.47 -7.51
C VAL A 108 -0.92 -1.24 -8.58
N ALA A 109 -0.39 -2.41 -8.99
CA ALA A 109 -1.05 -3.31 -9.94
C ALA A 109 -2.47 -3.68 -9.44
N LEU A 110 -2.62 -4.07 -8.17
CA LEU A 110 -3.91 -4.42 -7.59
C LEU A 110 -4.90 -3.26 -7.69
N ARG A 111 -4.49 -2.04 -7.37
CA ARG A 111 -5.36 -0.86 -7.46
C ARG A 111 -5.84 -0.58 -8.88
N VAL A 112 -4.98 -0.81 -9.88
CA VAL A 112 -5.34 -0.67 -11.30
C VAL A 112 -6.32 -1.76 -11.72
N ILE A 113 -6.06 -3.02 -11.38
CA ILE A 113 -6.88 -4.17 -11.78
C ILE A 113 -8.23 -4.20 -11.05
N ASP A 114 -8.28 -3.86 -9.76
CA ASP A 114 -9.55 -3.70 -9.04
C ASP A 114 -10.41 -2.60 -9.66
N GLY A 115 -9.78 -1.52 -10.16
CA GLY A 115 -10.47 -0.48 -10.93
C GLY A 115 -10.99 -1.00 -12.26
N ALA A 116 -10.17 -1.75 -13.00
CA ALA A 116 -10.54 -2.35 -14.28
C ALA A 116 -11.74 -3.29 -14.16
N LEU A 117 -11.78 -4.13 -13.12
CA LEU A 117 -12.88 -5.07 -12.85
C LEU A 117 -14.20 -4.38 -12.45
N LEU A 118 -14.18 -3.10 -12.07
CA LEU A 118 -15.42 -2.33 -11.92
C LEU A 118 -16.04 -1.94 -13.27
N SER A 119 -15.21 -1.76 -14.30
CA SER A 119 -15.65 -1.43 -15.67
C SER A 119 -15.84 -2.67 -16.55
N HIS A 120 -15.06 -3.72 -16.31
CA HIS A 120 -15.01 -4.98 -17.07
C HIS A 120 -15.19 -6.18 -16.12
N PRO A 121 -16.37 -6.35 -15.47
CA PRO A 121 -16.54 -7.29 -14.37
C PRO A 121 -16.41 -8.77 -14.76
N ASP A 122 -16.70 -9.11 -16.02
CA ASP A 122 -16.72 -10.48 -16.52
C ASP A 122 -15.49 -10.82 -17.38
N ASP A 123 -14.42 -10.02 -17.32
CA ASP A 123 -13.18 -10.23 -18.08
C ASP A 123 -12.27 -11.29 -17.39
N PRO A 124 -12.13 -12.50 -17.95
CA PRO A 124 -11.39 -13.57 -17.28
C PRO A 124 -9.88 -13.29 -17.13
N PRO A 125 -9.17 -12.75 -18.16
CA PRO A 125 -7.78 -12.30 -18.00
C PRO A 125 -7.56 -11.33 -16.83
N LEU A 126 -8.44 -10.36 -16.62
CA LEU A 126 -8.33 -9.43 -15.49
C LEU A 126 -8.52 -10.13 -14.14
N ALA A 127 -9.48 -11.05 -14.04
CA ALA A 127 -9.70 -11.83 -12.83
C ALA A 127 -8.51 -12.74 -12.49
N GLU A 128 -7.91 -13.39 -13.49
CA GLU A 128 -6.72 -14.23 -13.33
C GLU A 128 -5.50 -13.41 -12.88
N LEU A 129 -5.26 -12.27 -13.52
CA LEU A 129 -4.19 -11.35 -13.15
C LEU A 129 -4.36 -10.82 -11.72
N ARG A 130 -5.60 -10.48 -11.31
CA ARG A 130 -5.90 -10.10 -9.92
C ARG A 130 -5.45 -11.18 -8.93
N GLY A 131 -5.75 -12.46 -9.22
CA GLY A 131 -5.32 -13.59 -8.39
C GLY A 131 -3.81 -13.67 -8.23
N ARG A 132 -3.04 -13.58 -9.32
CA ARG A 132 -1.57 -13.58 -9.28
C ARG A 132 -1.01 -12.40 -8.49
N ILE A 133 -1.58 -11.21 -8.67
CA ILE A 133 -1.16 -10.01 -7.92
C ILE A 133 -1.39 -10.20 -6.42
N LEU A 134 -2.53 -10.78 -6.02
CA LEU A 134 -2.83 -11.04 -4.62
C LEU A 134 -1.89 -12.07 -4.01
N HIS A 135 -1.55 -13.15 -4.73
CA HIS A 135 -0.51 -14.09 -4.29
C HIS A 135 0.84 -13.40 -4.08
N ALA A 136 1.27 -12.54 -4.99
CA ALA A 136 2.51 -11.79 -4.83
C ALA A 136 2.49 -10.87 -3.59
N LEU A 137 1.33 -10.30 -3.23
CA LEU A 137 1.17 -9.49 -2.01
C LEU A 137 1.20 -10.34 -0.74
N VAL A 138 0.57 -11.52 -0.76
CA VAL A 138 0.64 -12.50 0.34
C VAL A 138 2.10 -12.90 0.59
N GLU A 139 2.81 -13.32 -0.45
CA GLU A 139 4.22 -13.72 -0.38
C GLU A 139 5.13 -12.59 0.14
N ARG A 140 4.88 -11.35 -0.30
CA ARG A 140 5.63 -10.16 0.14
C ARG A 140 5.46 -9.90 1.64
N HIS A 141 4.27 -10.14 2.19
CA HIS A 141 3.93 -9.71 3.54
C HIS A 141 3.99 -10.82 4.61
N GLN A 142 4.11 -12.08 4.21
CA GLN A 142 4.05 -13.25 5.11
C GLN A 142 5.04 -13.23 6.29
N LEU A 143 6.22 -12.62 6.15
CA LEU A 143 7.25 -12.62 7.20
C LEU A 143 7.21 -11.41 8.13
N PHE A 144 6.83 -10.24 7.63
CA PHE A 144 7.09 -8.96 8.32
C PHE A 144 5.82 -8.15 8.63
N SER A 145 4.67 -8.54 8.09
CA SER A 145 3.41 -7.81 8.28
C SER A 145 2.24 -8.77 8.42
N PRO A 146 2.00 -9.34 9.62
CA PRO A 146 0.94 -10.33 9.82
C PRO A 146 -0.46 -9.79 9.46
N PHE A 147 -0.70 -8.51 9.70
CA PHE A 147 -1.98 -7.87 9.34
C PHE A 147 -2.17 -7.74 7.82
N ARG A 148 -1.13 -7.37 7.07
CA ARG A 148 -1.23 -7.31 5.60
C ARG A 148 -1.32 -8.68 4.98
N PHE A 149 -0.56 -9.63 5.53
CA PHE A 149 -0.66 -11.02 5.14
C PHE A 149 -2.12 -11.49 5.24
N ALA A 150 -2.73 -11.41 6.44
CA ALA A 150 -4.12 -11.83 6.64
C ALA A 150 -5.12 -11.03 5.76
N TYR A 151 -4.88 -9.74 5.55
CA TYR A 151 -5.71 -8.91 4.67
C TYR A 151 -5.69 -9.39 3.21
N TYR A 152 -4.49 -9.59 2.64
CA TYR A 152 -4.35 -10.02 1.25
C TYR A 152 -4.71 -11.49 1.05
N GLU A 153 -4.46 -12.34 2.04
CA GLU A 153 -4.92 -13.73 2.08
C GLU A 153 -6.44 -13.80 1.98
N GLY A 154 -7.15 -13.02 2.81
CA GLY A 154 -8.61 -12.94 2.77
C GLY A 154 -9.14 -12.41 1.43
N LEU A 155 -8.48 -11.43 0.82
CA LEU A 155 -8.84 -10.95 -0.52
C LEU A 155 -8.56 -11.96 -1.64
N ALA A 156 -7.56 -12.82 -1.46
CA ALA A 156 -7.20 -13.91 -2.37
C ALA A 156 -8.14 -15.11 -2.23
N GLY A 157 -8.99 -15.15 -1.20
CA GLY A 157 -9.81 -16.32 -0.87
C GLY A 157 -8.97 -17.53 -0.47
N LEU A 158 -7.73 -17.30 -0.01
CA LEU A 158 -6.90 -18.34 0.59
C LEU A 158 -7.42 -18.51 2.02
N THR A 159 -7.80 -19.72 2.39
CA THR A 159 -8.11 -20.05 3.78
C THR A 159 -6.87 -20.68 4.38
N VAL A 160 -6.12 -19.94 5.20
CA VAL A 160 -5.05 -20.52 6.01
C VAL A 160 -5.67 -21.08 7.28
N GLU A 161 -5.88 -22.39 7.31
CA GLU A 161 -6.14 -23.11 8.56
C GLU A 161 -4.99 -22.78 9.56
N PRO A 162 -5.28 -22.41 10.82
CA PRO A 162 -4.24 -22.12 11.77
C PRO A 162 -3.33 -23.35 11.92
N ALA A 163 -2.01 -23.12 11.83
CA ALA A 163 -1.05 -24.17 12.13
C ALA A 163 -1.29 -24.66 13.57
N GLY A 164 -1.67 -25.94 13.70
CA GLY A 164 -1.92 -26.60 14.99
C GLY A 164 -0.67 -26.77 15.84
#